data_AF-A0A699U2G0-F1
#
_entry.id   AF-A0A699U2G0-F1
#
_cell.length_a   1.000
_cell.length_b   1.000
_cell.length_c   1.000
_cell.angle_alpha   90.00
_cell.angle_beta   90.00
_cell.angle_gamma   90.00
#
_symmetry.space_group_name_H-M   'P 1'
#
loop_
_entity.id
_entity.type
_entity.pdbx_description
1 polymer ?
#
loop_
_entity_poly.entity_id
_entity_poly.type
_entity_poly.pdbx_seq_one_letter_code
_entity_poly.pdbx_strand_id
1 'polypeptide(L)' 'ITGKKVYVALASGGVYSAGPMAAYDFVAPYLRATLGFLGLTNMEVVRVEGTAIPDLAAEALPKAIASIQV' A
#
# COMPACT_ATOMS: atom_id res chain seq x y z
N ILE A 1 -4.99 -15.70 -14.48
CA ILE A 1 -5.81 -16.14 -13.31
C ILE A 1 -6.86 -15.06 -13.09
N THR A 2 -8.15 -15.39 -13.14
CA THR A 2 -9.25 -14.40 -13.05
C THR A 2 -10.12 -14.64 -11.81
N GLY A 3 -10.88 -13.62 -11.39
CA GLY A 3 -11.86 -13.73 -10.30
C GLY A 3 -11.27 -13.83 -8.89
N LYS A 4 -9.98 -13.50 -8.71
CA LYS A 4 -9.34 -13.48 -7.38
C LYS A 4 -9.11 -12.06 -6.89
N LYS A 5 -9.32 -11.85 -5.58
CA LYS A 5 -8.93 -10.62 -4.87
C LYS A 5 -7.51 -10.79 -4.33
N VAL A 6 -6.69 -9.75 -4.49
CA VAL A 6 -5.32 -9.69 -4.00
C VAL A 6 -5.22 -8.61 -2.94
N TYR A 7 -4.67 -8.98 -1.79
CA TYR A 7 -4.32 -8.03 -0.73
C TYR A 7 -2.81 -7.86 -0.69
N VAL A 8 -2.34 -6.62 -0.70
CA VAL A 8 -0.92 -6.27 -0.59
C VAL A 8 -0.73 -5.45 0.68
N ALA A 9 -0.06 -6.04 1.67
CA ALA A 9 0.41 -5.30 2.84
C ALA A 9 1.76 -4.65 2.53
N LEU A 10 1.82 -3.32 2.57
CA LEU A 10 3.00 -2.53 2.24
C LEU A 10 3.42 -1.69 3.44
N ALA A 11 4.70 -1.74 3.83
CA ALA A 11 5.26 -0.89 4.87
C ALA A 11 6.36 0.01 4.30
N SER A 12 6.38 1.29 4.71
CA SER A 12 7.39 2.25 4.27
C SER A 12 7.78 3.24 5.36
N GLY A 13 9.05 3.63 5.37
CA GLY A 13 9.57 4.65 6.28
C GLY A 13 8.98 6.04 6.03
N GLY A 14 8.73 6.39 4.77
CA GLY A 14 8.05 7.62 4.37
C GLY A 14 6.57 7.40 4.01
N VAL A 15 5.87 8.50 3.69
CA VAL A 15 4.47 8.52 3.23
C VAL A 15 4.45 8.69 1.72
N TYR A 16 3.91 7.71 1.01
CA TYR A 16 3.86 7.66 -0.45
C TYR A 16 2.42 7.54 -0.98
N SER A 17 1.43 7.36 -0.10
CA SER A 17 0.02 7.35 -0.48
C SER A 17 -0.50 8.73 -0.92
N ALA A 18 0.14 9.82 -0.52
CA ALA A 18 -0.27 11.18 -0.82
C ALA A 18 0.91 12.17 -0.77
N GLY A 19 0.66 13.40 -1.22
CA GLY A 19 1.62 14.51 -1.17
C GLY A 19 2.72 14.42 -2.24
N PRO A 20 3.76 15.27 -2.13
CA PRO A 20 4.82 15.38 -3.13
C PRO A 20 5.59 14.07 -3.36
N MET A 21 5.66 13.23 -2.33
CA MET A 21 6.36 11.95 -2.39
C MET A 21 5.58 10.86 -3.15
N ALA A 22 4.28 11.05 -3.44
CA ALA A 22 3.46 10.04 -4.09
C ALA A 22 3.95 9.63 -5.48
N ALA A 23 4.59 10.55 -6.22
CA ALA A 23 5.21 10.25 -7.51
C ALA A 23 6.40 9.27 -7.42
N TYR A 24 6.93 9.07 -6.21
CA TYR A 24 8.03 8.14 -5.93
C TYR A 24 7.55 6.79 -5.39
N ASP A 25 6.24 6.52 -5.38
CA ASP A 25 5.73 5.16 -5.14
C ASP A 25 5.94 4.30 -6.39
N PHE A 26 7.01 3.51 -6.39
CA PHE A 26 7.25 2.54 -7.46
C PHE A 26 6.68 1.16 -7.15
N VAL A 27 6.30 0.87 -5.91
CA VAL A 27 5.97 -0.50 -5.50
C VAL A 27 4.52 -0.83 -5.82
N ALA A 28 3.57 -0.03 -5.35
CA ALA A 28 2.15 -0.32 -5.57
C ALA A 28 1.74 -0.22 -7.05
N PRO A 29 2.19 0.79 -7.84
CA PRO A 29 1.91 0.84 -9.27
C PRO A 29 2.54 -0.31 -10.05
N TYR A 30 3.77 -0.71 -9.72
CA TYR A 30 4.44 -1.84 -10.38
C TYR A 30 3.68 -3.15 -10.14
N LEU A 31 3.30 -3.44 -8.89
CA LEU A 31 2.52 -4.64 -8.58
C LEU A 31 1.15 -4.60 -9.26
N ARG A 32 0.48 -3.44 -9.30
CA ARG A 32 -0.79 -3.28 -10.01
C ARG A 32 -0.66 -3.62 -11.48
N ALA A 33 0.37 -3.11 -12.16
CA ALA A 33 0.61 -3.37 -13.58
C ALA A 33 0.93 -4.86 -13.83
N THR A 34 1.86 -5.42 -13.05
CA THR A 34 2.37 -6.79 -13.24
C THR A 34 1.31 -7.83 -12.91
N LEU A 35 0.60 -7.68 -11.79
CA LEU A 35 -0.48 -8.59 -11.39
C LEU A 35 -1.72 -8.41 -12.29
N GLY A 36 -2.01 -7.18 -12.70
CA GLY A 36 -3.07 -6.88 -13.66
C GLY A 36 -2.83 -7.58 -15.00
N PHE A 37 -1.59 -7.60 -15.50
CA PHE A 37 -1.20 -8.34 -16.71
C PHE A 37 -1.47 -9.85 -16.57
N LEU A 38 -1.32 -10.43 -15.37
CA LEU A 38 -1.63 -11.84 -15.09
C LEU A 38 -3.13 -12.13 -14.90
N GLY A 39 -3.98 -11.10 -14.97
CA GLY A 39 -5.44 -11.17 -14.79
C GLY A 39 -5.94 -10.91 -13.36
N LEU A 40 -5.04 -10.55 -12.42
CA LEU A 40 -5.37 -10.24 -11.03
C LEU A 40 -5.69 -8.75 -10.90
N THR A 41 -6.86 -8.34 -11.39
CA THR A 41 -7.25 -6.94 -11.50
C THR A 41 -7.86 -6.34 -10.22
N ASN A 42 -8.32 -7.18 -9.30
CA ASN A 42 -8.89 -6.75 -8.01
C ASN A 42 -7.80 -6.74 -6.93
N MET A 43 -7.02 -5.66 -6.87
CA MET A 43 -5.93 -5.47 -5.92
C MET A 43 -6.24 -4.35 -4.91
N GLU A 44 -6.18 -4.70 -3.63
CA GLU A 44 -6.26 -3.80 -2.48
C GLU A 44 -4.90 -3.68 -1.80
N VAL A 45 -4.47 -2.45 -1.51
CA VAL A 45 -3.20 -2.18 -0.84
C VAL A 45 -3.48 -1.61 0.54
N VAL A 46 -3.01 -2.31 1.57
CA VAL A 46 -3.04 -1.85 2.96
C VAL A 46 -1.66 -1.29 3.29
N ARG A 47 -1.59 -0.03 3.71
CA ARG A 47 -0.32 0.70 3.84
C ARG A 47 -0.02 1.05 5.30
N VAL A 48 1.18 0.70 5.75
CA VAL A 48 1.80 1.15 7.00
C VAL A 48 2.89 2.15 6.63
N GLU A 49 2.59 3.44 6.66
CA GLU A 49 3.52 4.47 6.19
C GLU A 49 3.99 5.40 7.31
N GLY A 50 5.17 6.01 7.13
CA GLY A 50 5.73 6.95 8.11
C GLY A 50 6.43 6.27 9.27
N THR A 51 6.85 4.99 9.14
CA THR A 51 7.48 4.24 10.23
C THR A 51 8.85 4.77 10.64
N ALA A 52 9.50 5.57 9.78
CA ALA A 52 10.78 6.23 10.06
C ALA A 52 10.64 7.73 10.38
N ILE A 53 9.40 8.24 10.47
CA ILE A 53 9.10 9.62 10.84
C ILE A 53 8.68 9.63 12.31
N PRO A 54 9.44 10.27 13.23
CA PRO A 54 9.19 10.18 14.68
C PRO A 54 7.75 10.48 15.09
N ASP A 55 7.14 11.50 14.48
CA ASP A 55 5.77 11.94 14.81
C ASP A 55 4.67 11.01 14.26
N LEU A 56 5.00 10.13 13.31
CA LEU A 56 4.06 9.24 12.65
C LEU A 56 4.25 7.77 13.04
N ALA A 57 5.46 7.39 13.46
CA ALA A 57 5.85 5.99 13.65
C ALA A 57 4.95 5.22 14.62
N ALA A 58 4.56 5.84 15.74
CA ALA A 58 3.69 5.23 16.75
C ALA A 58 2.29 4.91 16.21
N GLU A 59 1.78 5.74 15.30
CA GLU A 59 0.43 5.66 14.75
C GLU A 59 0.37 4.92 13.40
N ALA A 60 1.52 4.68 12.77
CA ALA A 60 1.60 4.09 11.43
C ALA A 60 0.89 2.73 11.34
N LEU A 61 1.16 1.82 12.27
CA LEU A 61 0.56 0.48 12.31
C LEU A 61 -0.91 0.51 12.77
N PRO A 62 -1.29 1.18 13.88
CA PRO A 62 -2.69 1.31 14.28
C PRO A 62 -3.60 1.86 13.17
N LYS A 63 -3.15 2.91 12.47
CA LYS A 63 -3.91 3.49 11.35
C LYS A 63 -4.09 2.50 10.20
N ALA A 64 -3.05 1.73 9.87
CA ALA A 64 -3.14 0.73 8.82
C ALA A 64 -4.14 -0.37 9.17
N ILE A 65 -4.12 -0.88 10.40
CA ILE A 65 -5.06 -1.90 10.87
C ILE A 65 -6.50 -1.39 10.79
N ALA A 66 -6.75 -0.15 11.22
CA ALA A 66 -8.07 0.47 11.13
C ALA A 66 -8.58 0.68 9.69
N SER A 67 -7.69 0.69 8.70
CA SER A 67 -8.06 0.85 7.28
C SER A 67 -8.52 -0.45 6.60
N ILE A 68 -8.30 -1.61 7.23
CA ILE A 68 -8.66 -2.91 6.67
C ILE A 68 -10.18 -3.07 6.75
N GLN A 69 -10.86 -3.05 5.60
CA GLN A 69 -12.28 -3.35 5.50
C GLN A 69 -12.45 -4.86 5.22
N VAL A 70 -12.91 -5.60 6.22
CA VAL A 70 -13.25 -7.04 6.13
C VAL A 70 -14.66 -7.22 5.59
#